data_AF-A0A9D9MZY1-F1
#
_entry.id   AF-A0A9D9MZY1-F1
#
_cell.length_a   1.000
_cell.length_b   1.000
_cell.length_c   1.000
_cell.angle_alpha   90.00
_cell.angle_beta   90.00
_cell.angle_gamma   90.00
#
_symmetry.space_group_name_H-M   'P 1'
#
loop_
_entity.id
_entity.type
_entity.pdbx_description
1 polymer ?
#
loop_
_entity_poly.entity_id
_entity_poly.type
_entity_poly.pdbx_seq_one_letter_code
_entity_poly.pdbx_strand_id
1 'polypeptide(L)'
;VTPNADATSWKYMLLASAAEAPADEAAFAQAQEMTGTQTLTLSSTADGTPLAGNTSYTLYVLPVNTDGEEITYGAIANAAATTAMPSYDTYFEMYEAGLDITIAGKTYNKETYGEASHVTSDQTISGITSDTPDIFFVDPSATLTFNTTNAVYKLVIIGNDPDTRSRMVISSQIALNQGESNTDGTFTAYNMDMDASGVGNYLFLQNRAGAYGYVGIIDCNLKMPSGRPLTYVSTTGRSYAEFVIEDSEIEIPPANQVLLFSFGGSESNHGRIVLRNNILYSEAGVSDFRVYNGTDTTLDELVFENNTVVNLWSQTNGCALYSSLKSISVFGNLFWTNKATQNMVFFRPTDTSAGTGEPYTGNPTGTVVDNNLVYKNGESTNWQWFYGGLNRVDKTGFSACNEIIAAESDPLATANFSTGTFTPAAEYSSYGAQRD
;
A
#
# COMPACT_ATOMS: atom_id res chain seq x y z
N VAL A 1 -29.36 32.58 -10.74
CA VAL A 1 -30.15 33.67 -10.12
C VAL A 1 -31.21 34.07 -11.13
N THR A 2 -32.50 34.01 -10.78
CA THR A 2 -33.58 34.41 -11.69
C THR A 2 -33.67 35.94 -11.67
N PRO A 3 -33.40 36.64 -12.79
CA PRO A 3 -33.43 38.10 -12.79
C PRO A 3 -34.87 38.60 -12.60
N ASN A 4 -35.04 39.61 -11.75
CA ASN A 4 -36.21 40.50 -11.81
C ASN A 4 -36.24 41.11 -13.22
N ALA A 5 -37.34 40.93 -13.96
CA ALA A 5 -37.41 41.17 -15.40
C ALA A 5 -37.23 42.64 -15.83
N ASP A 6 -37.20 43.57 -14.86
CA ASP A 6 -37.24 45.02 -15.10
C ASP A 6 -35.92 45.76 -14.77
N ALA A 7 -34.88 45.07 -14.29
CA ALA A 7 -33.59 45.69 -13.94
C ALA A 7 -32.84 46.22 -15.17
N THR A 8 -32.39 47.49 -15.11
CA THR A 8 -31.57 48.11 -16.16
C THR A 8 -30.10 47.70 -16.07
N SER A 9 -29.60 47.41 -14.87
CA SER A 9 -28.27 46.86 -14.63
C SER A 9 -28.23 46.01 -13.34
N TRP A 10 -27.10 45.35 -13.12
CA TRP A 10 -26.85 44.47 -11.98
C TRP A 10 -25.48 44.76 -11.41
N LYS A 11 -25.40 44.98 -10.10
CA LYS A 11 -24.12 44.98 -9.38
C LYS A 11 -23.87 43.61 -8.79
N TYR A 12 -22.64 43.12 -8.85
CA TYR A 12 -22.29 41.83 -8.28
C TYR A 12 -20.94 41.85 -7.57
N MET A 13 -20.83 40.97 -6.58
CA MET A 13 -19.58 40.71 -5.88
C MET A 13 -19.52 39.25 -5.42
N LEU A 14 -18.32 38.69 -5.44
CA LEU A 14 -18.05 37.34 -4.96
C LEU A 14 -17.26 37.43 -3.66
N LEU A 15 -17.76 36.79 -2.61
CA LEU A 15 -17.13 36.75 -1.30
C LEU A 15 -16.94 35.29 -0.88
N ALA A 16 -15.93 35.01 -0.04
CA ALA A 16 -15.86 33.73 0.65
C ALA A 16 -17.15 33.52 1.48
N SER A 17 -17.72 32.31 1.50
CA SER A 17 -19.00 32.08 2.18
C SER A 17 -18.95 32.31 3.70
N ALA A 18 -17.76 32.30 4.29
CA ALA A 18 -17.54 32.64 5.70
C ALA A 18 -17.45 34.16 5.97
N ALA A 19 -17.36 34.99 4.93
CA ALA A 19 -17.34 36.44 5.06
C ALA A 19 -18.74 36.99 5.35
N GLU A 20 -18.79 38.17 5.97
CA GLU A 20 -20.04 38.86 6.29
C GLU A 20 -20.81 39.20 5.00
N ALA A 21 -22.11 38.88 4.98
CA ALA A 21 -22.97 39.18 3.84
C ALA A 21 -23.18 40.71 3.71
N PRO A 22 -23.29 41.24 2.48
CA PRO A 22 -23.60 42.65 2.28
C PRO A 22 -24.97 42.99 2.88
N ALA A 23 -25.00 43.97 3.77
CA ALA A 23 -26.20 44.33 4.53
C ALA A 23 -27.22 45.12 3.69
N ASP A 24 -26.76 45.91 2.72
CA ASP A 24 -27.58 46.83 1.93
C ASP A 24 -26.87 47.21 0.60
N GLU A 25 -27.49 48.10 -0.17
CA GLU A 25 -26.97 48.61 -1.43
C GLU A 25 -25.64 49.37 -1.30
N ALA A 26 -25.34 49.98 -0.15
CA ALA A 26 -24.12 50.76 0.05
C ALA A 26 -22.87 49.84 0.05
N ALA A 27 -23.03 48.58 0.47
CA ALA A 27 -21.99 47.57 0.38
C ALA A 27 -21.55 47.30 -1.08
N PHE A 28 -22.39 47.59 -2.07
CA PHE A 28 -22.08 47.43 -3.50
C PHE A 28 -21.40 48.66 -4.13
N ALA A 29 -20.92 49.62 -3.35
CA ALA A 29 -20.27 50.82 -3.87
C ALA A 29 -19.05 50.53 -4.77
N GLN A 30 -18.31 49.45 -4.49
CA GLN A 30 -17.17 48.99 -5.28
C GLN A 30 -17.44 47.69 -6.06
N ALA A 31 -18.70 47.25 -6.12
CA ALA A 31 -19.09 46.06 -6.87
C ALA A 31 -18.96 46.31 -8.38
N GLN A 32 -18.73 45.23 -9.12
CA GLN A 32 -18.73 45.28 -10.59
C GLN A 32 -20.17 45.40 -11.09
N GLU A 33 -20.37 46.15 -12.18
CA GLU A 33 -21.69 46.40 -12.77
C GLU A 33 -21.80 45.79 -14.17
N MET A 34 -22.94 45.18 -14.48
CA MET A 34 -23.24 44.60 -15.79
C MET A 34 -24.64 44.97 -16.26
N THR A 35 -24.81 45.08 -17.58
CA THR A 35 -26.11 45.29 -18.23
C THR A 35 -26.50 44.07 -19.05
N GLY A 36 -27.81 43.86 -19.22
CA GLY A 36 -28.38 42.75 -19.98
C GLY A 36 -28.14 41.36 -19.39
N THR A 37 -28.41 40.31 -20.18
CA THR A 37 -28.12 38.91 -19.81
C THR A 37 -26.71 38.55 -20.25
N GLN A 38 -25.84 38.19 -19.29
CA GLN A 38 -24.49 37.70 -19.59
C GLN A 38 -24.11 36.50 -18.72
N THR A 39 -23.16 35.71 -19.22
CA THR A 39 -22.48 34.65 -18.45
C THR A 39 -21.29 35.26 -17.72
N LEU A 40 -21.23 35.06 -16.41
CA LEU A 40 -20.12 35.50 -15.56
C LEU A 40 -19.07 34.39 -15.42
N THR A 41 -17.80 34.72 -15.65
CA THR A 41 -16.66 33.88 -15.26
C THR A 41 -15.89 34.63 -14.18
N LEU A 42 -15.83 34.05 -12.98
CA LEU A 42 -15.23 34.66 -11.81
C LEU A 42 -13.96 33.89 -11.43
N SER A 43 -12.83 34.58 -11.36
CA SER A 43 -11.52 34.00 -10.98
C SER A 43 -10.93 34.58 -9.69
N SER A 44 -11.62 35.56 -9.08
CA SER A 44 -11.21 36.21 -7.85
C SER A 44 -12.41 36.72 -7.05
N THR A 45 -12.23 36.96 -5.76
CA THR A 45 -13.18 37.68 -4.89
C THR A 45 -13.21 39.18 -5.20
N ALA A 46 -14.13 39.90 -4.57
CA ALA A 46 -14.36 41.34 -4.78
C ALA A 46 -13.15 42.23 -4.48
N ASP A 47 -12.24 41.79 -3.59
CA ASP A 47 -10.98 42.45 -3.25
C ASP A 47 -9.82 42.10 -4.21
N GLY A 48 -10.07 41.26 -5.21
CA GLY A 48 -9.07 40.80 -6.19
C GLY A 48 -8.30 39.55 -5.77
N THR A 49 -8.62 38.92 -4.63
CA THR A 49 -7.95 37.68 -4.20
C THR A 49 -8.36 36.49 -5.09
N PRO A 50 -7.43 35.73 -5.70
CA PRO A 50 -7.75 34.55 -6.50
C PRO A 50 -8.59 33.52 -5.74
N LEU A 51 -9.47 32.80 -6.43
CA LEU A 51 -10.27 31.74 -5.80
C LEU A 51 -9.39 30.55 -5.42
N ALA A 52 -9.46 30.14 -4.16
CA ALA A 52 -8.86 28.91 -3.68
C ALA A 52 -9.70 27.69 -4.10
N GLY A 53 -9.06 26.55 -4.32
CA GLY A 53 -9.77 25.30 -4.59
C GLY A 53 -10.47 24.75 -3.34
N ASN A 54 -11.47 23.88 -3.57
CA ASN A 54 -12.31 23.30 -2.52
C ASN A 54 -12.85 24.31 -1.49
N THR A 55 -13.14 25.53 -1.94
CA THR A 55 -13.54 26.63 -1.06
C THR A 55 -14.92 27.14 -1.46
N SER A 56 -15.78 27.34 -0.47
CA SER A 56 -17.13 27.87 -0.68
C SER A 56 -17.12 29.38 -0.83
N TYR A 57 -17.76 29.86 -1.89
CA TYR A 57 -17.97 31.27 -2.20
C TYR A 57 -19.45 31.56 -2.41
N THR A 58 -19.86 32.78 -2.08
CA THR A 58 -21.22 33.27 -2.30
C THR A 58 -21.17 34.46 -3.26
N LEU A 59 -21.83 34.32 -4.41
CA LEU A 59 -22.09 35.41 -5.34
C LEU A 59 -23.31 36.19 -4.86
N TYR A 60 -23.14 37.47 -4.58
CA TYR A 60 -24.24 38.40 -4.29
C TYR A 60 -24.51 39.27 -5.50
N VAL A 61 -25.78 39.49 -5.81
CA VAL A 61 -26.23 40.28 -6.95
C VAL A 61 -27.32 41.26 -6.52
N LEU A 62 -27.14 42.54 -6.83
CA LEU A 62 -28.07 43.63 -6.57
C LEU A 62 -28.68 44.13 -7.89
N PRO A 63 -30.01 44.00 -8.09
CA PRO A 63 -30.69 44.61 -9.22
C PRO A 63 -30.71 46.14 -9.07
N VAL A 64 -30.37 46.85 -10.15
CA VAL A 64 -30.40 48.31 -10.21
C VAL A 64 -31.35 48.72 -11.35
N ASN A 65 -32.31 49.60 -11.05
CA ASN A 65 -33.17 50.24 -12.04
C ASN A 65 -32.81 51.73 -12.13
N THR A 66 -32.63 52.22 -13.34
CA THR A 66 -32.41 53.64 -13.63
C THR A 66 -33.53 54.13 -14.54
N ASP A 67 -34.34 55.05 -14.03
CA ASP A 67 -35.36 55.77 -14.81
C ASP A 67 -35.05 57.27 -14.76
N GLY A 68 -34.41 57.79 -15.81
CA GLY A 68 -33.89 59.15 -15.81
C GLY A 68 -32.74 59.34 -14.82
N GLU A 69 -32.91 60.23 -13.83
CA GLU A 69 -31.94 60.44 -12.73
C GLU A 69 -32.29 59.64 -11.46
N GLU A 70 -33.41 58.93 -11.44
CA GLU A 70 -33.83 58.15 -10.27
C GLU A 70 -33.22 56.74 -10.34
N ILE A 71 -32.55 56.34 -9.25
CA ILE A 71 -31.97 55.01 -9.09
C ILE A 71 -32.74 54.29 -7.97
N THR A 72 -33.29 53.13 -8.29
CA THR A 72 -33.91 52.23 -7.29
C THR A 72 -33.22 50.88 -7.28
N TYR A 73 -33.14 50.29 -6.09
CA TYR A 73 -32.49 49.00 -5.86
C TYR A 73 -33.51 47.92 -5.54
N GLY A 74 -33.35 46.76 -6.15
CA GLY A 74 -34.12 45.57 -5.79
C GLY A 74 -33.53 44.84 -4.59
N ALA A 75 -34.16 43.73 -4.19
CA ALA A 75 -33.63 42.87 -3.14
C ALA A 75 -32.32 42.20 -3.57
N ILE A 76 -31.35 42.11 -2.65
CA ILE A 76 -30.10 41.38 -2.85
C ILE A 76 -30.43 39.89 -3.01
N ALA A 77 -30.02 39.31 -4.13
CA ALA A 77 -30.04 37.88 -4.37
C ALA A 77 -28.66 37.27 -4.15
N ASN A 78 -28.60 35.98 -3.81
CA ASN A 78 -27.34 35.27 -3.66
C ASN A 78 -27.38 33.85 -4.23
N ALA A 79 -26.20 33.33 -4.57
CA ALA A 79 -25.99 31.94 -4.93
C ALA A 79 -24.62 31.48 -4.42
N ALA A 80 -24.60 30.35 -3.70
CA ALA A 80 -23.37 29.75 -3.21
C ALA A 80 -22.85 28.68 -4.17
N ALA A 81 -21.54 28.57 -4.29
CA ALA A 81 -20.84 27.52 -5.02
C ALA A 81 -19.52 27.20 -4.33
N THR A 82 -19.07 25.95 -4.47
CA THR A 82 -17.74 25.51 -4.02
C THR A 82 -16.87 25.29 -5.24
N THR A 83 -15.67 25.85 -5.25
CA THR A 83 -14.68 25.56 -6.28
C THR A 83 -14.30 24.09 -6.25
N ALA A 84 -13.96 23.52 -7.41
CA ALA A 84 -13.47 22.14 -7.46
C ALA A 84 -12.18 22.00 -6.62
N MET A 85 -11.90 20.77 -6.20
CA MET A 85 -10.59 20.45 -5.62
C MET A 85 -9.50 20.70 -6.68
N PRO A 86 -8.37 21.32 -6.32
CA PRO A 86 -7.26 21.47 -7.26
C PRO A 86 -6.78 20.09 -7.74
N SER A 87 -6.40 20.00 -9.02
CA SER A 87 -5.57 18.89 -9.48
C SER A 87 -4.14 19.14 -9.01
N TYR A 88 -3.49 18.09 -8.52
CA TYR A 88 -2.09 18.11 -8.13
C TYR A 88 -1.36 17.14 -9.04
N ASP A 89 -0.20 17.54 -9.53
CA ASP A 89 0.59 16.72 -10.44
C ASP A 89 1.49 15.75 -9.67
N THR A 90 1.75 16.04 -8.39
CA THR A 90 2.62 15.24 -7.53
C THR A 90 2.07 15.06 -6.12
N TYR A 91 2.52 14.00 -5.44
CA TYR A 91 2.12 13.75 -4.05
C TYR A 91 2.68 14.80 -3.08
N PHE A 92 3.85 15.37 -3.35
CA PHE A 92 4.42 16.44 -2.52
C PHE A 92 3.54 17.69 -2.51
N GLU A 93 3.00 18.09 -3.67
CA GLU A 93 2.08 19.24 -3.75
C GLU A 93 0.77 18.98 -2.98
N MET A 94 0.23 17.76 -3.07
CA MET A 94 -0.95 17.36 -2.28
C MET A 94 -0.66 17.47 -0.78
N TYR A 95 0.49 16.97 -0.34
CA TYR A 95 0.90 16.99 1.06
C TYR A 95 1.11 18.41 1.58
N GLU A 96 1.80 19.27 0.83
CA GLU A 96 2.05 20.67 1.18
C GLU A 96 0.77 21.50 1.19
N ALA A 97 -0.23 21.14 0.38
CA ALA A 97 -1.57 21.70 0.44
C ALA A 97 -2.40 21.23 1.67
N GLY A 98 -1.84 20.34 2.51
CA GLY A 98 -2.48 19.82 3.70
C GLY A 98 -3.53 18.73 3.43
N LEU A 99 -3.45 18.06 2.27
CA LEU A 99 -4.37 16.98 1.93
C LEU A 99 -3.90 15.62 2.45
N ASP A 100 -4.87 14.71 2.57
CA ASP A 100 -4.64 13.32 2.94
C ASP A 100 -4.15 12.51 1.75
N ILE A 101 -3.02 11.82 1.94
CA ILE A 101 -2.56 10.75 1.05
C ILE A 101 -2.93 9.42 1.71
N THR A 102 -3.74 8.60 1.04
CA THR A 102 -4.16 7.29 1.56
C THR A 102 -3.47 6.16 0.82
N ILE A 103 -2.71 5.34 1.55
CA ILE A 103 -1.98 4.19 1.00
C ILE A 103 -2.30 2.97 1.87
N ALA A 104 -2.81 1.89 1.26
CA ALA A 104 -3.19 0.64 1.95
C ALA A 104 -4.06 0.86 3.21
N GLY A 105 -5.00 1.82 3.16
CA GLY A 105 -5.88 2.17 4.28
C GLY A 105 -5.22 2.95 5.42
N LYS A 106 -3.99 3.44 5.25
CA LYS A 106 -3.32 4.38 6.17
C LYS A 106 -3.31 5.78 5.55
N THR A 107 -3.47 6.78 6.38
CA THR A 107 -3.48 8.20 5.97
C THR A 107 -2.16 8.87 6.36
N TYR A 108 -1.59 9.64 5.44
CA TYR A 108 -0.36 10.42 5.57
C TYR A 108 -0.68 11.88 5.23
N ASN A 109 -0.42 12.79 6.18
CA ASN A 109 -0.70 14.21 6.04
C ASN A 109 0.24 15.07 6.89
N LYS A 110 0.29 16.36 6.56
CA LYS A 110 1.17 17.34 7.19
C LYS A 110 0.88 17.56 8.67
N GLU A 111 -0.37 17.40 9.11
CA GLU A 111 -0.75 17.52 10.52
C GLU A 111 -0.09 16.42 11.38
N THR A 112 -0.03 15.19 10.88
CA THR A 112 0.48 14.03 11.64
C THR A 112 1.99 13.84 11.49
N TYR A 113 2.52 14.10 10.29
CA TYR A 113 3.91 13.79 9.94
C TYR A 113 4.83 15.03 9.87
N GLY A 114 4.27 16.24 9.99
CA GLY A 114 5.06 17.47 10.00
C GLY A 114 5.63 17.85 8.63
N GLU A 115 6.75 18.56 8.63
CA GLU A 115 7.40 18.98 7.38
C GLU A 115 8.00 17.77 6.63
N ALA A 116 7.81 17.75 5.31
CA ALA A 116 8.35 16.70 4.46
C ALA A 116 9.68 17.09 3.81
N SER A 117 10.49 16.09 3.46
CA SER A 117 11.68 16.26 2.64
C SER A 117 11.37 15.98 1.17
N HIS A 118 11.49 16.98 0.30
CA HIS A 118 11.41 16.81 -1.14
C HIS A 118 12.79 16.51 -1.73
N VAL A 119 12.96 15.30 -2.24
CA VAL A 119 14.23 14.77 -2.76
C VAL A 119 14.26 14.94 -4.28
N THR A 120 14.86 16.05 -4.72
CA THR A 120 14.99 16.43 -6.13
C THR A 120 16.34 16.06 -6.75
N SER A 121 17.25 15.50 -5.96
CA SER A 121 18.57 15.00 -6.38
C SER A 121 19.04 13.88 -5.44
N ASP A 122 20.04 13.11 -5.85
CA ASP A 122 20.57 11.99 -5.07
C ASP A 122 20.88 12.40 -3.62
N GLN A 123 20.29 11.70 -2.66
CA GLN A 123 20.37 12.02 -1.25
C GLN A 123 20.60 10.75 -0.43
N THR A 124 21.48 10.84 0.57
CA THR A 124 21.58 9.82 1.63
C THR A 124 20.87 10.31 2.88
N ILE A 125 20.04 9.45 3.47
CA ILE A 125 19.37 9.74 4.73
C ILE A 125 20.41 9.77 5.86
N SER A 126 20.63 10.93 6.45
CA SER A 126 21.61 11.13 7.54
C SER A 126 20.97 11.48 8.89
N GLY A 127 19.63 11.60 8.97
CA GLY A 127 18.96 12.33 10.04
C GLY A 127 17.78 11.65 10.72
N ILE A 128 17.46 10.38 10.44
CA ILE A 128 16.32 9.71 11.10
C ILE A 128 16.54 9.73 12.61
N THR A 129 15.59 10.33 13.33
CA THR A 129 15.58 10.37 14.79
C THR A 129 14.61 9.32 15.34
N SER A 130 14.76 9.04 16.63
CA SER A 130 13.92 8.07 17.31
C SER A 130 12.65 8.67 17.89
N ASP A 131 12.24 9.89 17.54
CA ASP A 131 11.16 10.59 18.24
C ASP A 131 10.27 11.48 17.34
N THR A 132 10.68 11.74 16.11
CA THR A 132 9.86 12.45 15.12
C THR A 132 9.58 11.58 13.90
N PRO A 133 8.39 11.67 13.28
CA PRO A 133 8.16 11.07 11.98
C PRO A 133 9.08 11.69 10.93
N ASP A 134 9.52 10.88 9.98
CA ASP A 134 10.26 11.29 8.80
C ASP A 134 9.46 10.90 7.55
N ILE A 135 9.19 11.88 6.68
CA ILE A 135 8.50 11.65 5.41
C ILE A 135 9.29 12.24 4.24
N PHE A 136 9.49 11.44 3.20
CA PHE A 136 10.23 11.79 1.99
C PHE A 136 9.35 11.64 0.76
N PHE A 137 9.33 12.65 -0.09
CA PHE A 137 8.80 12.59 -1.45
C PHE A 137 9.97 12.61 -2.42
N VAL A 138 10.14 11.56 -3.21
CA VAL A 138 11.33 11.38 -4.08
C VAL A 138 10.94 11.62 -5.52
N ASP A 139 11.62 12.51 -6.23
CA ASP A 139 11.38 12.67 -7.67
C ASP A 139 11.97 11.48 -8.46
N PRO A 140 11.38 11.08 -9.60
CA PRO A 140 11.89 9.97 -10.42
C PRO A 140 13.34 10.14 -10.90
N SER A 141 13.82 11.40 -10.96
CA SER A 141 15.19 11.72 -11.36
C SER A 141 16.24 11.56 -10.26
N ALA A 142 15.81 11.30 -9.02
CA ALA A 142 16.66 11.21 -7.84
C ALA A 142 16.72 9.78 -7.27
N THR A 143 17.82 9.47 -6.58
CA THR A 143 17.96 8.25 -5.77
C THR A 143 18.03 8.59 -4.29
N LEU A 144 17.09 8.06 -3.51
CA LEU A 144 17.16 8.11 -2.04
C LEU A 144 17.94 6.90 -1.51
N THR A 145 18.98 7.14 -0.71
CA THR A 145 19.80 6.08 -0.10
C THR A 145 19.53 5.98 1.40
N PHE A 146 19.03 4.84 1.86
CA PHE A 146 18.98 4.50 3.27
C PHE A 146 20.29 3.79 3.66
N ASN A 147 21.10 4.47 4.45
CA ASN A 147 22.37 3.95 4.97
C ASN A 147 22.62 4.49 6.38
N THR A 148 21.73 4.12 7.31
CA THR A 148 21.84 4.49 8.72
C THR A 148 21.59 3.27 9.62
N THR A 149 22.12 3.33 10.84
CA THR A 149 21.88 2.34 11.90
C THR A 149 20.96 2.87 13.01
N ASN A 150 20.44 4.09 12.83
CA ASN A 150 19.55 4.72 13.80
C ASN A 150 18.23 3.95 13.92
N ALA A 151 17.63 4.00 15.10
CA ALA A 151 16.28 3.50 15.31
C ALA A 151 15.29 4.35 14.52
N VAL A 152 14.39 3.71 13.80
CA VAL A 152 13.31 4.34 13.04
C VAL A 152 12.08 4.45 13.94
N TYR A 153 11.53 5.65 14.06
CA TYR A 153 10.21 5.87 14.66
C TYR A 153 9.11 5.68 13.63
N LYS A 154 8.91 6.62 12.71
CA LYS A 154 7.94 6.49 11.62
C LYS A 154 8.60 6.99 10.34
N LEU A 155 8.87 6.09 9.41
CA LEU A 155 9.48 6.43 8.13
C LEU A 155 8.50 6.19 7.00
N VAL A 156 8.23 7.23 6.22
CA VAL A 156 7.35 7.18 5.04
C VAL A 156 8.13 7.67 3.84
N ILE A 157 8.16 6.88 2.77
CA ILE A 157 8.87 7.19 1.53
C ILE A 157 7.88 7.00 0.39
N ILE A 158 7.64 8.07 -0.35
CA ILE A 158 6.68 8.11 -1.45
C ILE A 158 7.42 8.56 -2.71
N GLY A 159 7.30 7.79 -3.80
CA GLY A 159 7.67 8.26 -5.13
C GLY A 159 6.74 9.39 -5.54
N ASN A 160 7.29 10.57 -5.83
CA ASN A 160 6.55 11.83 -5.89
C ASN A 160 5.65 11.93 -7.12
N ASP A 161 6.06 11.32 -8.23
CA ASP A 161 5.33 11.28 -9.50
C ASP A 161 4.36 10.09 -9.51
N PRO A 162 3.04 10.31 -9.64
CA PRO A 162 2.04 9.23 -9.65
C PRO A 162 2.17 8.23 -10.79
N ASP A 163 2.79 8.63 -11.90
CA ASP A 163 2.90 7.83 -13.12
C ASP A 163 4.27 7.12 -13.22
N THR A 164 5.26 7.56 -12.44
CA THR A 164 6.63 7.04 -12.51
C THR A 164 7.20 6.71 -11.13
N ARG A 165 7.56 5.43 -10.93
CA ARG A 165 8.25 4.97 -9.72
C ARG A 165 9.57 5.70 -9.52
N SER A 166 9.85 6.05 -8.28
CA SER A 166 11.10 6.70 -7.87
C SER A 166 12.07 5.70 -7.26
N ARG A 167 13.35 6.04 -7.13
CA ARG A 167 14.38 5.06 -6.76
C ARG A 167 14.81 5.14 -5.31
N MET A 168 14.94 3.97 -4.67
CA MET A 168 15.54 3.82 -3.35
C MET A 168 16.64 2.76 -3.34
N VAL A 169 17.76 3.05 -2.68
CA VAL A 169 18.81 2.06 -2.37
C VAL A 169 18.87 1.87 -0.86
N ILE A 170 18.81 0.62 -0.40
CA ILE A 170 18.87 0.25 1.01
C ILE A 170 20.18 -0.50 1.26
N SER A 171 21.09 0.13 2.00
CA SER A 171 22.43 -0.42 2.29
C SER A 171 22.61 -0.91 3.73
N SER A 172 21.62 -0.67 4.60
CA SER A 172 21.62 -1.11 6.00
C SER A 172 20.23 -1.63 6.43
N GLN A 173 20.18 -2.41 7.51
CA GLN A 173 18.91 -2.89 8.06
C GLN A 173 18.09 -1.70 8.60
N ILE A 174 16.78 -1.73 8.41
CA ILE A 174 15.83 -0.72 8.89
C ILE A 174 15.38 -1.10 10.30
N ALA A 175 15.89 -0.39 11.32
CA ALA A 175 15.68 -0.75 12.72
C ALA A 175 14.38 -0.17 13.31
N LEU A 176 13.27 -0.90 13.21
CA LEU A 176 11.93 -0.46 13.63
C LEU A 176 11.64 -0.61 15.12
N ASN A 177 12.47 -1.36 15.85
CA ASN A 177 12.33 -1.46 17.29
C ASN A 177 13.71 -1.69 17.93
N GLN A 178 14.39 -0.57 18.17
CA GLN A 178 15.74 -0.47 18.69
C GLN A 178 15.86 0.76 19.61
N GLY A 179 16.73 0.69 20.62
CA GLY A 179 16.95 1.79 21.56
C GLY A 179 15.87 1.87 22.66
N GLU A 180 15.92 2.93 23.46
CA GLU A 180 15.07 3.07 24.65
C GLU A 180 13.70 3.72 24.36
N SER A 181 13.54 4.38 23.21
CA SER A 181 12.45 5.34 22.96
C SER A 181 11.23 4.82 22.17
N ASN A 182 11.34 3.74 21.37
CA ASN A 182 10.27 3.40 20.41
C ASN A 182 9.64 2.03 20.65
N THR A 183 8.31 2.00 20.80
CA THR A 183 7.50 0.77 20.99
C THR A 183 6.58 0.47 19.81
N ASP A 184 6.72 1.16 18.68
CA ASP A 184 5.72 1.17 17.60
C ASP A 184 6.32 1.51 16.23
N GLY A 185 7.62 1.26 15.99
CA GLY A 185 8.25 1.76 14.77
C GLY A 185 7.53 1.30 13.48
N THR A 186 7.37 2.23 12.54
CA THR A 186 6.66 1.97 11.27
C THR A 186 7.50 2.33 10.06
N PHE A 187 7.29 1.59 8.97
CA PHE A 187 7.86 1.86 7.66
C PHE A 187 6.78 1.79 6.58
N THR A 188 6.77 2.75 5.67
CA THR A 188 5.98 2.69 4.44
C THR A 188 6.86 3.11 3.28
N ALA A 189 6.91 2.28 2.24
CA ALA A 189 7.37 2.66 0.91
C ALA A 189 6.18 2.53 -0.07
N TYR A 190 5.99 3.57 -0.89
CA TYR A 190 4.97 3.60 -1.92
C TYR A 190 5.52 4.13 -3.24
N ASN A 191 5.20 3.47 -4.35
CA ASN A 191 5.60 3.90 -5.70
C ASN A 191 7.13 3.99 -5.86
N MET A 192 7.86 2.95 -5.40
CA MET A 192 9.33 2.93 -5.37
C MET A 192 9.93 1.71 -6.08
N ASP A 193 11.01 1.92 -6.83
CA ASP A 193 11.99 0.92 -7.21
C ASP A 193 13.06 0.81 -6.13
N MET A 194 12.92 -0.20 -5.27
CA MET A 194 13.79 -0.44 -4.13
C MET A 194 14.85 -1.53 -4.40
N ASP A 195 16.10 -1.20 -4.13
CA ASP A 195 17.21 -2.15 -4.15
C ASP A 195 17.75 -2.39 -2.74
N ALA A 196 17.44 -3.56 -2.16
CA ALA A 196 17.96 -4.01 -0.87
C ALA A 196 19.02 -5.11 -1.02
N SER A 197 19.55 -5.34 -2.23
CA SER A 197 20.53 -6.39 -2.49
C SER A 197 21.86 -6.17 -1.75
N GLY A 198 22.16 -4.91 -1.38
CA GLY A 198 23.32 -4.54 -0.59
C GLY A 198 23.22 -4.86 0.91
N VAL A 199 22.04 -5.24 1.42
CA VAL A 199 21.87 -5.54 2.85
C VAL A 199 22.42 -6.93 3.17
N GLY A 200 23.46 -7.02 3.99
CA GLY A 200 24.10 -8.30 4.35
C GLY A 200 23.28 -9.22 5.28
N ASN A 201 22.09 -8.80 5.68
CA ASN A 201 21.24 -9.42 6.69
C ASN A 201 19.75 -9.23 6.34
N TYR A 202 18.82 -9.59 7.22
CA TYR A 202 17.40 -9.35 7.02
C TYR A 202 17.05 -7.86 7.00
N LEU A 203 16.05 -7.46 6.22
CA LEU A 203 15.79 -6.05 5.92
C LEU A 203 15.32 -5.24 7.15
N PHE A 204 14.31 -5.74 7.87
CA PHE A 204 13.67 -5.07 8.98
C PHE A 204 14.14 -5.63 10.32
N LEU A 205 14.77 -4.77 11.11
CA LEU A 205 15.46 -5.12 12.34
C LEU A 205 14.67 -4.78 13.60
N GLN A 206 14.64 -5.75 14.51
CA GLN A 206 14.15 -5.59 15.87
C GLN A 206 15.17 -6.13 16.89
N ASN A 207 15.59 -5.27 17.82
CA ASN A 207 16.56 -5.60 18.87
C ASN A 207 15.99 -5.50 20.29
N ARG A 208 14.77 -4.99 20.46
CA ARG A 208 14.12 -4.85 21.77
C ARG A 208 12.83 -5.67 21.84
N ALA A 209 12.48 -6.12 23.03
CA ALA A 209 11.17 -6.70 23.33
C ALA A 209 10.02 -5.70 23.06
N GLY A 210 8.84 -6.22 22.75
CA GLY A 210 7.69 -5.48 22.25
C GLY A 210 7.37 -5.81 20.79
N ALA A 211 6.36 -5.16 20.24
CA ALA A 211 6.04 -5.22 18.83
C ALA A 211 6.54 -3.95 18.12
N TYR A 212 6.98 -4.02 16.87
CA TYR A 212 6.89 -2.84 16.00
C TYR A 212 5.53 -2.79 15.31
N GLY A 213 5.13 -1.60 14.86
CA GLY A 213 3.77 -1.32 14.47
C GLY A 213 3.42 -1.85 13.08
N TYR A 214 4.12 -1.38 12.06
CA TYR A 214 3.68 -1.56 10.67
C TYR A 214 4.84 -1.54 9.68
N VAL A 215 4.78 -2.41 8.68
CA VAL A 215 5.58 -2.30 7.46
C VAL A 215 4.66 -2.39 6.25
N GLY A 216 4.70 -1.36 5.40
CA GLY A 216 4.01 -1.30 4.12
C GLY A 216 5.00 -1.21 2.96
N ILE A 217 4.88 -2.11 2.00
CA ILE A 217 5.57 -2.05 0.71
C ILE A 217 4.49 -2.11 -0.36
N ILE A 218 4.09 -0.95 -0.87
CA ILE A 218 2.86 -0.81 -1.66
C ILE A 218 3.22 -0.25 -3.03
N ASP A 219 2.76 -0.86 -4.12
CA ASP A 219 3.09 -0.43 -5.49
C ASP A 219 4.60 -0.24 -5.72
N CYS A 220 5.40 -1.15 -5.17
CA CYS A 220 6.85 -1.08 -5.24
C CYS A 220 7.45 -2.25 -6.00
N ASN A 221 8.61 -2.01 -6.60
CA ASN A 221 9.54 -3.08 -6.93
C ASN A 221 10.53 -3.22 -5.77
N LEU A 222 10.81 -4.45 -5.34
CA LEU A 222 11.82 -4.74 -4.33
C LEU A 222 12.74 -5.86 -4.80
N LYS A 223 14.02 -5.53 -4.94
CA LYS A 223 15.08 -6.52 -4.99
C LYS A 223 15.51 -6.91 -3.59
N MET A 224 15.18 -8.14 -3.18
CA MET A 224 15.47 -8.62 -1.83
C MET A 224 16.97 -8.83 -1.57
N PRO A 225 17.41 -8.78 -0.30
CA PRO A 225 18.75 -9.21 0.06
C PRO A 225 18.92 -10.72 -0.18
N SER A 226 20.06 -11.13 -0.74
CA SER A 226 20.28 -12.51 -1.20
C SER A 226 20.23 -13.52 -0.05
N GLY A 227 19.28 -14.46 -0.11
CA GLY A 227 19.14 -15.55 0.87
C GLY A 227 18.74 -15.09 2.29
N ARG A 228 18.23 -13.87 2.45
CA ARG A 228 17.81 -13.30 3.73
C ARG A 228 16.31 -13.06 3.77
N PRO A 229 15.67 -13.16 4.95
CA PRO A 229 14.28 -12.77 5.09
C PRO A 229 14.08 -11.26 5.11
N LEU A 230 12.84 -10.82 4.90
CA LEU A 230 12.46 -9.43 5.16
C LEU A 230 12.58 -9.14 6.66
N THR A 231 12.18 -10.09 7.50
CA THR A 231 12.30 -9.96 8.96
C THR A 231 12.63 -11.31 9.60
N TYR A 232 13.39 -11.23 10.69
CA TYR A 232 13.79 -12.38 11.48
C TYR A 232 13.53 -12.12 12.97
N VAL A 233 12.79 -13.01 13.61
CA VAL A 233 12.56 -12.96 15.06
C VAL A 233 12.82 -14.31 15.70
N SER A 234 13.77 -14.35 16.65
CA SER A 234 14.10 -15.58 17.38
C SER A 234 14.31 -15.38 18.86
N THR A 235 13.76 -14.32 19.43
CA THR A 235 13.87 -14.01 20.85
C THR A 235 12.48 -13.79 21.40
N THR A 236 12.12 -14.53 22.44
CA THR A 236 10.83 -14.39 23.13
C THR A 236 10.59 -12.94 23.57
N GLY A 237 9.37 -12.47 23.38
CA GLY A 237 8.96 -11.12 23.70
C GLY A 237 9.16 -10.12 22.55
N ARG A 238 9.65 -10.56 21.39
CA ARG A 238 9.73 -9.74 20.17
C ARG A 238 8.64 -10.15 19.19
N SER A 239 7.93 -9.18 18.63
CA SER A 239 6.89 -9.42 17.63
C SER A 239 6.69 -8.22 16.71
N TYR A 240 5.65 -8.26 15.88
CA TYR A 240 5.18 -7.16 15.06
C TYR A 240 3.65 -7.20 15.01
N ALA A 241 3.02 -6.06 14.77
CA ALA A 241 1.57 -5.99 14.61
C ALA A 241 1.15 -6.25 13.16
N GLU A 242 1.83 -5.68 12.16
CA GLU A 242 1.36 -5.79 10.77
C GLU A 242 2.48 -5.68 9.72
N PHE A 243 2.46 -6.58 8.73
CA PHE A 243 3.16 -6.44 7.45
C PHE A 243 2.17 -6.46 6.30
N VAL A 244 2.32 -5.53 5.37
CA VAL A 244 1.51 -5.41 4.17
C VAL A 244 2.42 -5.23 2.97
N ILE A 245 2.28 -6.12 2.00
CA ILE A 245 2.87 -6.00 0.67
C ILE A 245 1.72 -6.08 -0.32
N GLU A 246 1.47 -4.99 -1.05
CA GLU A 246 0.39 -4.92 -2.01
C GLU A 246 0.87 -4.34 -3.34
N ASP A 247 0.30 -4.83 -4.43
CA ASP A 247 0.54 -4.32 -5.78
C ASP A 247 2.03 -4.24 -6.14
N SER A 248 2.86 -5.11 -5.56
CA SER A 248 4.32 -5.00 -5.62
C SER A 248 4.98 -6.14 -6.38
N GLU A 249 6.18 -5.91 -6.89
CA GLU A 249 7.02 -6.92 -7.56
C GLU A 249 8.26 -7.20 -6.71
N ILE A 250 8.40 -8.43 -6.25
CA ILE A 250 9.45 -8.84 -5.33
C ILE A 250 10.39 -9.81 -6.05
N GLU A 251 11.55 -9.31 -6.45
CA GLU A 251 12.65 -10.13 -6.97
C GLU A 251 13.31 -10.85 -5.80
N ILE A 252 13.26 -12.17 -5.82
CA ILE A 252 13.90 -13.05 -4.84
C ILE A 252 15.15 -13.66 -5.46
N PRO A 253 16.36 -13.22 -5.04
CA PRO A 253 17.59 -13.81 -5.52
C PRO A 253 17.66 -15.30 -5.19
N PRO A 254 18.17 -16.13 -6.10
CA PRO A 254 18.22 -17.56 -5.90
C PRO A 254 19.15 -17.93 -4.75
N ALA A 255 18.67 -18.82 -3.87
CA ALA A 255 19.42 -19.43 -2.78
C ALA A 255 18.86 -20.83 -2.50
N ASN A 256 19.60 -21.65 -1.75
CA ASN A 256 19.12 -22.98 -1.35
C ASN A 256 17.80 -22.92 -0.56
N GLN A 257 17.63 -21.86 0.22
CA GLN A 257 16.45 -21.57 1.01
C GLN A 257 16.26 -20.05 1.04
N VAL A 258 15.00 -19.62 0.89
CA VAL A 258 14.60 -18.23 1.14
C VAL A 258 13.35 -18.26 2.00
N LEU A 259 13.40 -17.58 3.14
CA LEU A 259 12.27 -17.36 4.02
C LEU A 259 11.87 -15.91 3.83
N LEU A 260 10.63 -15.54 3.53
CA LEU A 260 10.23 -14.12 3.55
C LEU A 260 10.10 -13.64 5.00
N PHE A 261 9.42 -14.43 5.81
CA PHE A 261 9.19 -14.19 7.23
C PHE A 261 9.73 -15.36 8.04
N SER A 262 10.77 -15.11 8.86
CA SER A 262 11.47 -16.16 9.60
C SER A 262 11.36 -15.98 11.11
N PHE A 263 10.58 -16.84 11.74
CA PHE A 263 10.33 -16.85 13.18
C PHE A 263 10.62 -18.23 13.78
N GLY A 264 11.46 -18.28 14.82
CA GLY A 264 11.82 -19.56 15.45
C GLY A 264 12.45 -19.35 16.81
N GLY A 265 12.10 -20.17 17.81
CA GLY A 265 12.62 -20.02 19.17
C GLY A 265 12.09 -18.81 19.95
N SER A 266 11.02 -18.17 19.47
CA SER A 266 10.29 -17.12 20.19
C SER A 266 8.84 -17.57 20.36
N GLU A 267 8.42 -17.86 21.60
CA GLU A 267 7.02 -18.18 21.97
C GLU A 267 6.09 -16.95 21.86
N SER A 268 6.33 -16.09 20.88
CA SER A 268 5.68 -14.79 20.71
C SER A 268 4.49 -14.91 19.76
N ASN A 269 3.50 -14.05 19.97
CA ASN A 269 2.40 -13.88 19.03
C ASN A 269 2.74 -12.75 18.06
N HIS A 270 2.68 -13.02 16.77
CA HIS A 270 2.79 -12.04 15.69
C HIS A 270 1.40 -11.72 15.18
N GLY A 271 1.19 -10.46 14.77
CA GLY A 271 -0.08 -10.02 14.21
C GLY A 271 -0.32 -10.58 12.81
N ARG A 272 -0.49 -9.69 11.82
CA ARG A 272 -0.89 -10.12 10.46
C ARG A 272 0.18 -9.93 9.39
N ILE A 273 0.20 -10.83 8.42
CA ILE A 273 0.90 -10.70 7.14
C ILE A 273 -0.13 -10.62 6.03
N VAL A 274 -0.06 -9.57 5.22
CA VAL A 274 -0.87 -9.38 4.01
C VAL A 274 0.04 -9.33 2.80
N LEU A 275 -0.14 -10.28 1.90
CA LEU A 275 0.47 -10.33 0.58
C LEU A 275 -0.69 -10.38 -0.42
N ARG A 276 -1.04 -9.23 -1.01
CA ARG A 276 -2.13 -9.14 -1.97
C ARG A 276 -1.66 -8.57 -3.29
N ASN A 277 -2.08 -9.18 -4.39
CA ASN A 277 -1.85 -8.64 -5.72
C ASN A 277 -0.37 -8.45 -6.10
N ASN A 278 0.52 -9.29 -5.56
CA ASN A 278 1.96 -9.16 -5.80
C ASN A 278 2.47 -10.14 -6.86
N ILE A 279 3.60 -9.79 -7.45
CA ILE A 279 4.44 -10.72 -8.20
C ILE A 279 5.62 -11.09 -7.31
N LEU A 280 5.82 -12.38 -7.04
CA LEU A 280 7.00 -12.89 -6.34
C LEU A 280 7.72 -13.84 -7.29
N TYR A 281 8.99 -13.56 -7.60
CA TYR A 281 9.68 -14.35 -8.62
C TYR A 281 11.17 -14.57 -8.35
N SER A 282 11.69 -15.66 -8.89
CA SER A 282 13.13 -15.92 -8.95
C SER A 282 13.51 -16.51 -10.31
N GLU A 283 14.50 -15.94 -10.98
CA GLU A 283 14.90 -16.43 -12.32
C GLU A 283 15.43 -17.87 -12.28
N ALA A 284 16.37 -18.17 -11.39
CA ALA A 284 16.94 -19.51 -11.26
C ALA A 284 16.09 -20.45 -10.39
N GLY A 285 15.16 -19.89 -9.63
CA GLY A 285 14.22 -20.60 -8.77
C GLY A 285 14.75 -20.91 -7.37
N VAL A 286 13.81 -21.11 -6.44
CA VAL A 286 14.08 -21.45 -5.03
C VAL A 286 13.20 -22.62 -4.63
N SER A 287 13.83 -23.75 -4.27
CA SER A 287 13.13 -25.02 -3.97
C SER A 287 12.72 -25.20 -2.51
N ASP A 288 13.21 -24.33 -1.62
CA ASP A 288 12.76 -24.20 -0.22
C ASP A 288 12.41 -22.73 0.04
N PHE A 289 11.47 -22.22 -0.75
CA PHE A 289 10.87 -20.91 -0.54
C PHE A 289 9.76 -21.00 0.49
N ARG A 290 9.83 -20.20 1.54
CA ARG A 290 8.77 -20.09 2.54
C ARG A 290 8.31 -18.66 2.65
N VAL A 291 7.03 -18.44 2.41
CA VAL A 291 6.35 -17.21 2.81
C VAL A 291 6.48 -17.07 4.32
N TYR A 292 6.10 -18.09 5.06
CA TYR A 292 6.10 -18.07 6.52
C TYR A 292 6.84 -19.27 7.09
N ASN A 293 7.76 -19.00 8.01
CA ASN A 293 8.44 -20.02 8.80
C ASN A 293 8.29 -19.67 10.28
N GLY A 294 7.35 -20.31 10.97
CA GLY A 294 7.08 -20.11 12.40
C GLY A 294 7.06 -21.43 13.15
N THR A 295 8.19 -21.88 13.70
CA THR A 295 8.28 -23.22 14.28
C THR A 295 7.77 -23.36 15.71
N ASP A 296 7.77 -22.25 16.46
CA ASP A 296 7.41 -22.19 17.89
C ASP A 296 6.70 -20.87 18.23
N THR A 297 5.85 -20.39 17.33
CA THR A 297 5.20 -19.08 17.40
C THR A 297 3.73 -19.17 16.97
N THR A 298 2.96 -18.11 17.22
CA THR A 298 1.62 -17.93 16.67
C THR A 298 1.61 -16.76 15.69
N LEU A 299 0.97 -16.96 14.53
CA LEU A 299 0.58 -15.88 13.63
C LEU A 299 -0.94 -15.68 13.72
N ASP A 300 -1.38 -14.43 13.94
CA ASP A 300 -2.80 -14.11 14.02
C ASP A 300 -3.49 -14.25 12.66
N GLU A 301 -2.86 -13.80 11.58
CA GLU A 301 -3.46 -13.86 10.24
C GLU A 301 -2.43 -13.91 9.10
N LEU A 302 -2.69 -14.78 8.13
CA LEU A 302 -2.00 -14.79 6.83
C LEU A 302 -3.00 -14.57 5.70
N VAL A 303 -2.89 -13.42 5.04
CA VAL A 303 -3.59 -13.12 3.79
C VAL A 303 -2.60 -13.27 2.64
N PHE A 304 -2.88 -14.19 1.72
CA PHE A 304 -2.09 -14.46 0.53
C PHE A 304 -3.05 -14.53 -0.67
N GLU A 305 -3.37 -13.39 -1.26
CA GLU A 305 -4.46 -13.26 -2.23
C GLU A 305 -3.99 -12.69 -3.57
N ASN A 306 -4.45 -13.27 -4.68
CA ASN A 306 -4.18 -12.79 -6.03
C ASN A 306 -2.70 -12.56 -6.32
N ASN A 307 -1.79 -13.38 -5.81
CA ASN A 307 -0.36 -13.26 -6.10
C ASN A 307 0.04 -14.14 -7.28
N THR A 308 0.94 -13.64 -8.13
CA THR A 308 1.65 -14.43 -9.14
C THR A 308 3.00 -14.85 -8.58
N VAL A 309 3.19 -16.15 -8.37
CA VAL A 309 4.37 -16.74 -7.74
C VAL A 309 5.13 -17.59 -8.76
N VAL A 310 6.34 -17.16 -9.14
CA VAL A 310 7.07 -17.72 -10.27
C VAL A 310 8.40 -18.32 -9.82
N ASN A 311 8.59 -19.61 -10.08
CA ASN A 311 9.79 -20.38 -9.72
C ASN A 311 10.12 -20.34 -8.21
N LEU A 312 9.10 -20.25 -7.37
CA LEU A 312 9.23 -20.29 -5.92
C LEU A 312 8.32 -21.39 -5.40
N TRP A 313 8.91 -22.39 -4.75
CA TRP A 313 8.15 -23.49 -4.18
C TRP A 313 8.84 -24.04 -2.94
N SER A 314 8.11 -24.83 -2.18
CA SER A 314 8.66 -25.63 -1.09
C SER A 314 8.26 -27.07 -1.26
N GLN A 315 9.15 -27.96 -0.83
CA GLN A 315 8.94 -29.39 -0.84
C GLN A 315 8.32 -29.82 0.50
N THR A 316 9.04 -30.64 1.27
CA THR A 316 8.55 -31.20 2.53
C THR A 316 8.16 -30.10 3.51
N ASN A 317 8.87 -28.97 3.57
CA ASN A 317 8.68 -27.99 4.64
C ASN A 317 7.47 -27.08 4.45
N GLY A 318 6.84 -27.07 3.28
CA GLY A 318 5.74 -26.15 2.98
C GLY A 318 6.23 -24.71 2.74
N CYS A 319 5.50 -23.96 1.92
CA CYS A 319 5.67 -22.51 1.80
C CYS A 319 5.27 -21.77 3.09
N ALA A 320 4.43 -22.38 3.92
CA ALA A 320 4.01 -21.93 5.24
C ALA A 320 4.24 -23.09 6.23
N LEU A 321 5.36 -23.02 6.95
CA LEU A 321 5.67 -23.91 8.06
C LEU A 321 5.20 -23.23 9.36
N TYR A 322 4.30 -23.84 10.13
CA TYR A 322 3.69 -23.18 11.28
C TYR A 322 3.45 -24.12 12.46
N SER A 323 3.68 -23.64 13.68
CA SER A 323 3.18 -24.26 14.92
C SER A 323 1.77 -23.80 15.27
N SER A 324 1.44 -22.54 15.00
CA SER A 324 0.13 -21.97 15.29
C SER A 324 -0.19 -20.84 14.30
N LEU A 325 -1.35 -20.94 13.67
CA LEU A 325 -1.85 -19.98 12.68
C LEU A 325 -3.35 -19.82 12.94
N LYS A 326 -3.82 -18.62 13.30
CA LYS A 326 -5.21 -18.44 13.75
C LYS A 326 -6.19 -18.21 12.60
N SER A 327 -5.82 -17.40 11.61
CA SER A 327 -6.66 -17.07 10.45
C SER A 327 -5.87 -17.14 9.15
N ILE A 328 -6.52 -17.56 8.08
CA ILE A 328 -5.94 -17.52 6.74
C ILE A 328 -6.95 -17.14 5.66
N SER A 329 -6.45 -16.45 4.64
CA SER A 329 -7.10 -16.29 3.36
C SER A 329 -6.09 -16.56 2.25
N VAL A 330 -6.30 -17.63 1.47
CA VAL A 330 -5.47 -17.98 0.32
C VAL A 330 -6.36 -18.15 -0.90
N PHE A 331 -6.44 -17.10 -1.72
CA PHE A 331 -7.42 -17.00 -2.79
C PHE A 331 -6.83 -16.42 -4.06
N GLY A 332 -7.24 -16.94 -5.23
CA GLY A 332 -6.95 -16.29 -6.51
C GLY A 332 -5.49 -16.31 -6.95
N ASN A 333 -4.59 -17.07 -6.30
CA ASN A 333 -3.17 -17.04 -6.64
C ASN A 333 -2.85 -17.88 -7.88
N LEU A 334 -1.76 -17.50 -8.58
CA LEU A 334 -1.17 -18.25 -9.68
C LEU A 334 0.25 -18.69 -9.30
N PHE A 335 0.45 -19.98 -9.15
CA PHE A 335 1.77 -20.58 -8.90
C PHE A 335 2.31 -21.18 -10.18
N TRP A 336 3.49 -20.75 -10.61
CA TRP A 336 4.11 -21.20 -11.86
C TRP A 336 5.53 -21.66 -11.60
N THR A 337 5.92 -22.81 -12.14
CA THR A 337 7.32 -23.24 -12.15
C THR A 337 7.64 -24.11 -13.35
N ASN A 338 8.81 -23.92 -13.94
CA ASN A 338 9.37 -24.87 -14.91
C ASN A 338 10.63 -25.58 -14.37
N LYS A 339 10.84 -25.52 -13.05
CA LYS A 339 12.05 -25.99 -12.37
C LYS A 339 11.80 -27.08 -11.33
N ALA A 340 10.56 -27.27 -10.87
CA ALA A 340 10.27 -28.20 -9.79
C ALA A 340 10.45 -29.66 -10.20
N THR A 341 11.18 -30.43 -9.39
CA THR A 341 11.48 -31.86 -9.63
C THR A 341 10.93 -32.78 -8.53
N GLN A 342 10.23 -32.23 -7.55
CA GLN A 342 9.69 -32.97 -6.40
C GLN A 342 8.29 -32.50 -6.05
N ASN A 343 7.61 -33.27 -5.19
CA ASN A 343 6.31 -32.88 -4.65
C ASN A 343 6.41 -31.56 -3.89
N MET A 344 5.43 -30.70 -4.12
CA MET A 344 5.35 -29.35 -3.59
C MET A 344 4.21 -29.25 -2.59
N VAL A 345 4.45 -28.51 -1.52
CA VAL A 345 3.48 -28.30 -0.45
C VAL A 345 3.41 -26.83 -0.10
N PHE A 346 2.21 -26.33 0.16
CA PHE A 346 2.05 -24.98 0.69
C PHE A 346 2.05 -24.96 2.22
N PHE A 347 1.18 -25.69 2.89
CA PHE A 347 1.00 -25.71 4.33
C PHE A 347 1.62 -26.93 4.99
N ARG A 348 2.42 -26.69 6.02
CA ARG A 348 2.91 -27.72 6.93
C ARG A 348 2.80 -27.27 8.38
N PRO A 349 1.90 -27.90 9.17
CA PRO A 349 2.00 -27.86 10.62
C PRO A 349 3.33 -28.46 11.10
N THR A 350 3.92 -27.88 12.14
CA THR A 350 5.13 -28.42 12.79
C THR A 350 4.80 -29.58 13.73
N ASP A 351 3.58 -29.60 14.26
CA ASP A 351 3.04 -30.73 15.02
C ASP A 351 3.02 -32.00 14.16
N THR A 352 3.55 -33.10 14.71
CA THR A 352 3.72 -34.38 14.04
C THR A 352 2.60 -35.38 14.34
N SER A 353 1.51 -34.93 14.99
CA SER A 353 0.28 -35.70 15.29
C SER A 353 -0.42 -36.29 14.05
N ALA A 354 0.06 -35.99 12.84
CA ALA A 354 -0.28 -36.62 11.55
C ALA A 354 -0.43 -38.16 11.58
N GLY A 355 0.25 -38.85 12.51
CA GLY A 355 0.21 -40.30 12.69
C GLY A 355 -0.72 -40.84 13.79
N THR A 356 -1.21 -40.00 14.71
CA THR A 356 -1.96 -40.46 15.91
C THR A 356 -3.48 -40.45 15.73
N GLY A 357 -4.00 -39.81 14.68
CA GLY A 357 -5.44 -39.68 14.46
C GLY A 357 -6.06 -38.42 15.08
N GLU A 358 -5.27 -37.69 15.88
CA GLU A 358 -5.69 -36.43 16.49
C GLU A 358 -5.52 -35.25 15.50
N PRO A 359 -6.33 -34.18 15.65
CA PRO A 359 -6.11 -32.94 14.91
C PRO A 359 -4.83 -32.25 15.38
N TYR A 360 -4.16 -31.55 14.46
CA TYR A 360 -3.01 -30.73 14.82
C TYR A 360 -3.39 -29.63 15.81
N THR A 361 -2.47 -29.30 16.70
CA THR A 361 -2.60 -28.15 17.58
C THR A 361 -2.24 -26.86 16.82
N GLY A 362 -2.94 -25.74 17.10
CA GLY A 362 -2.63 -24.44 16.46
C GLY A 362 -3.18 -24.23 15.05
N ASN A 363 -4.23 -24.97 14.66
CA ASN A 363 -4.85 -24.84 13.34
C ASN A 363 -5.71 -23.56 13.19
N PRO A 364 -5.83 -23.03 11.96
CA PRO A 364 -6.62 -21.84 11.70
C PRO A 364 -8.12 -22.07 11.79
N THR A 365 -8.86 -21.01 12.15
CA THR A 365 -10.33 -20.95 12.22
C THR A 365 -10.86 -19.91 11.25
N GLY A 366 -11.97 -20.20 10.55
CA GLY A 366 -12.63 -19.24 9.64
C GLY A 366 -11.95 -19.05 8.29
N THR A 367 -11.38 -20.11 7.71
CA THR A 367 -10.45 -20.07 6.58
C THR A 367 -11.10 -19.99 5.20
N VAL A 368 -10.44 -19.33 4.24
CA VAL A 368 -10.71 -19.46 2.80
C VAL A 368 -9.46 -20.00 2.08
N VAL A 369 -9.58 -21.15 1.42
CA VAL A 369 -8.56 -21.68 0.51
C VAL A 369 -9.25 -22.12 -0.77
N ASP A 370 -9.29 -21.22 -1.75
CA ASP A 370 -10.10 -21.43 -2.95
C ASP A 370 -9.56 -20.69 -4.18
N ASN A 371 -9.93 -21.19 -5.36
CA ASN A 371 -9.64 -20.56 -6.65
C ASN A 371 -8.16 -20.22 -6.84
N ASN A 372 -7.25 -21.17 -6.58
CA ASN A 372 -5.83 -20.99 -6.83
C ASN A 372 -5.38 -21.95 -7.95
N LEU A 373 -4.52 -21.46 -8.83
CA LEU A 373 -4.02 -22.16 -10.00
C LEU A 373 -2.55 -22.55 -9.81
N VAL A 374 -2.17 -23.75 -10.24
CA VAL A 374 -0.76 -24.16 -10.39
C VAL A 374 -0.49 -24.55 -11.83
N TYR A 375 0.69 -24.17 -12.29
CA TYR A 375 1.31 -24.74 -13.47
C TYR A 375 2.70 -25.27 -13.14
N LYS A 376 2.99 -26.46 -13.68
CA LYS A 376 4.33 -27.02 -13.69
C LYS A 376 4.63 -27.64 -15.05
N ASN A 377 5.83 -27.37 -15.57
CA ASN A 377 6.26 -27.96 -16.84
C ASN A 377 6.86 -29.37 -16.62
N GLY A 378 6.12 -30.42 -17.00
CA GLY A 378 6.60 -31.81 -17.07
C GLY A 378 6.58 -32.61 -15.75
N GLU A 379 6.10 -33.87 -15.85
CA GLU A 379 6.17 -35.00 -14.90
C GLU A 379 5.40 -34.98 -13.55
N SER A 380 5.35 -36.20 -12.97
CA SER A 380 4.44 -36.84 -11.99
C SER A 380 4.48 -36.30 -10.55
N THR A 381 4.95 -35.09 -10.33
CA THR A 381 5.03 -34.49 -8.99
C THR A 381 3.69 -33.86 -8.61
N ASN A 382 3.27 -34.04 -7.37
CA ASN A 382 2.01 -33.43 -6.90
C ASN A 382 2.31 -32.05 -6.32
N TRP A 383 1.41 -31.09 -6.57
CA TRP A 383 1.34 -29.86 -5.79
C TRP A 383 0.09 -29.95 -4.92
N GLN A 384 0.27 -29.87 -3.61
CA GLN A 384 -0.82 -30.03 -2.65
C GLN A 384 -0.83 -28.87 -1.67
N TRP A 385 -2.03 -28.56 -1.16
CA TRP A 385 -2.13 -27.57 -0.08
C TRP A 385 -1.43 -28.05 1.16
N PHE A 386 -1.64 -29.30 1.58
CA PHE A 386 -1.13 -29.80 2.84
C PHE A 386 -0.10 -30.90 2.66
N TYR A 387 0.88 -30.93 3.55
CA TYR A 387 1.77 -32.08 3.65
C TYR A 387 0.95 -33.34 3.95
N GLY A 388 0.97 -34.31 3.03
CA GLY A 388 0.14 -35.53 3.12
C GLY A 388 -1.22 -35.44 2.42
N GLY A 389 -1.50 -34.35 1.69
CA GLY A 389 -2.69 -34.16 0.86
C GLY A 389 -3.97 -33.81 1.62
N LEU A 390 -5.08 -33.63 0.89
CA LEU A 390 -6.37 -33.24 1.46
C LEU A 390 -7.03 -34.28 2.38
N ASN A 391 -6.57 -35.54 2.34
CA ASN A 391 -7.00 -36.59 3.28
C ASN A 391 -6.61 -36.32 4.74
N ARG A 392 -5.95 -35.18 5.00
CA ARG A 392 -5.61 -34.68 6.32
C ARG A 392 -6.41 -33.42 6.69
N VAL A 393 -7.33 -32.94 5.84
CA VAL A 393 -8.08 -31.68 6.08
C VAL A 393 -8.82 -31.73 7.41
N ASP A 394 -9.47 -32.87 7.69
CA ASP A 394 -10.14 -33.20 8.95
C ASP A 394 -9.22 -33.08 10.17
N LYS A 395 -7.91 -33.26 9.98
CA LYS A 395 -6.88 -33.14 11.02
C LYS A 395 -6.21 -31.77 11.06
N THR A 396 -6.29 -31.00 9.98
CA THR A 396 -5.68 -29.65 9.85
C THR A 396 -6.57 -28.52 10.33
N GLY A 397 -7.78 -28.80 10.83
CA GLY A 397 -8.68 -27.78 11.37
C GLY A 397 -9.26 -26.79 10.34
N PHE A 398 -8.91 -26.93 9.05
CA PHE A 398 -9.51 -26.16 7.97
C PHE A 398 -10.94 -26.65 7.75
N SER A 399 -11.91 -25.72 7.87
CA SER A 399 -13.33 -26.04 7.72
C SER A 399 -13.78 -26.15 6.26
N ALA A 400 -13.02 -25.56 5.32
CA ALA A 400 -13.27 -25.58 3.89
C ALA A 400 -11.97 -25.32 3.12
N CYS A 401 -11.55 -26.27 2.28
CA CYS A 401 -10.39 -26.14 1.41
C CYS A 401 -10.63 -26.93 0.12
N ASN A 402 -10.54 -26.28 -1.03
CA ASN A 402 -10.61 -26.94 -2.33
C ASN A 402 -9.21 -27.39 -2.78
N GLU A 403 -9.14 -28.46 -3.57
CA GLU A 403 -7.87 -28.89 -4.17
C GLU A 403 -7.32 -27.81 -5.10
N ILE A 404 -6.00 -27.72 -5.22
CA ILE A 404 -5.39 -26.72 -6.10
C ILE A 404 -5.71 -27.06 -7.56
N ILE A 405 -6.13 -26.06 -8.32
CA ILE A 405 -6.48 -26.24 -9.73
C ILE A 405 -5.19 -26.37 -10.52
N ALA A 406 -5.03 -27.45 -11.29
CA ALA A 406 -3.92 -27.59 -12.21
C ALA A 406 -4.29 -26.94 -13.56
N ALA A 407 -3.44 -26.04 -14.06
CA ALA A 407 -3.58 -25.47 -15.38
C ALA A 407 -3.38 -26.56 -16.45
N GLU A 408 -4.23 -26.55 -17.48
CA GLU A 408 -4.17 -27.50 -18.60
C GLU A 408 -3.06 -27.13 -19.60
N SER A 409 -2.69 -25.86 -19.64
CA SER A 409 -1.67 -25.28 -20.50
C SER A 409 -0.79 -24.30 -19.70
N ASP A 410 0.26 -23.74 -20.30
CA ASP A 410 1.06 -22.69 -19.65
C ASP A 410 0.18 -21.45 -19.43
N PRO A 411 -0.06 -21.03 -18.17
CA PRO A 411 -1.04 -19.99 -17.90
C PRO A 411 -0.49 -18.58 -18.06
N LEU A 412 0.78 -18.40 -18.42
CA LEU A 412 1.39 -17.10 -18.66
C LEU A 412 1.43 -16.77 -20.15
N ALA A 413 0.84 -15.64 -20.54
CA ALA A 413 1.01 -15.07 -21.88
C ALA A 413 2.37 -14.40 -22.05
N THR A 414 2.88 -13.79 -20.97
CA THR A 414 4.20 -13.16 -20.92
C THR A 414 4.92 -13.61 -19.66
N ALA A 415 6.19 -13.98 -19.80
CA ALA A 415 7.09 -14.26 -18.68
C ALA A 415 8.46 -13.63 -18.96
N ASN A 416 8.75 -12.52 -18.28
CA ASN A 416 10.02 -11.80 -18.41
C ASN A 416 10.69 -11.61 -17.05
N PHE A 417 11.68 -12.46 -16.77
CA PHE A 417 12.44 -12.43 -15.52
C PHE A 417 13.34 -11.18 -15.37
N SER A 418 13.73 -10.53 -16.47
CA SER A 418 14.58 -9.33 -16.41
C SER A 418 13.84 -8.08 -15.96
N THR A 419 12.52 -8.05 -16.16
CA THR A 419 11.65 -6.92 -15.82
C THR A 419 10.62 -7.26 -14.74
N GLY A 420 10.62 -8.48 -14.20
CA GLY A 420 9.59 -8.93 -13.26
C GLY A 420 8.18 -9.06 -13.84
N THR A 421 8.05 -9.02 -15.16
CA THR A 421 6.73 -8.95 -15.82
C THR A 421 6.17 -10.35 -16.10
N PHE A 422 5.06 -10.69 -15.45
CA PHE A 422 4.34 -11.94 -15.66
C PHE A 422 2.86 -11.66 -15.82
N THR A 423 2.32 -11.90 -17.01
CA THR A 423 0.93 -11.61 -17.34
C THR A 423 0.20 -12.93 -17.60
N PRO A 424 -0.88 -13.23 -16.85
CA PRO A 424 -1.72 -14.38 -17.14
C PRO A 424 -2.29 -14.34 -18.57
N ALA A 425 -2.42 -15.50 -19.19
CA ALA A 425 -3.17 -15.63 -20.43
C ALA A 425 -4.66 -15.34 -20.19
N ALA A 426 -5.38 -14.94 -21.24
CA ALA A 426 -6.77 -14.51 -21.13
C ALA A 426 -7.69 -15.56 -20.47
N GLU A 427 -7.44 -16.85 -20.68
CA GLU A 427 -8.21 -17.95 -20.08
C GLU A 427 -7.97 -18.11 -18.56
N TYR A 428 -6.87 -17.56 -18.05
CA TYR A 428 -6.47 -17.61 -16.64
C TYR A 428 -6.42 -16.21 -16.01
N SER A 429 -7.05 -15.20 -16.61
CA SER A 429 -6.97 -13.80 -16.14
C SER A 429 -7.51 -13.59 -14.73
N SER A 430 -8.37 -14.49 -14.23
CA SER A 430 -8.88 -14.46 -12.86
C SER A 430 -7.88 -14.91 -11.80
N TYR A 431 -6.68 -15.36 -12.18
CA TYR A 431 -5.65 -15.84 -11.28
C TYR A 431 -4.41 -14.96 -11.31
N GLY A 432 -3.73 -14.92 -10.18
CA GLY A 432 -2.49 -14.16 -10.02
C GLY A 432 -2.73 -12.66 -9.85
N ALA A 433 -1.62 -11.93 -9.88
CA ALA A 433 -1.63 -10.48 -9.78
C ALA A 433 -2.38 -9.85 -10.96
N GLN A 434 -3.33 -8.99 -10.62
CA GLN A 434 -4.13 -8.17 -11.51
C GLN A 434 -3.43 -6.82 -11.63
N ARG A 435 -2.94 -6.51 -12.83
CA ARG A 435 -2.32 -5.22 -13.15
C ARG A 435 -3.24 -4.54 -14.18
N ASP A 436 -3.69 -3.33 -13.85
CA ASP A 436 -4.45 -2.48 -14.77
C ASP A 436 -3.54 -1.80 -15.81
#